data_AF-A0A1N6MT86-F1
#
_entry.id   AF-A0A1N6MT86-F1
#
_cell.length_a   1.000
_cell.length_b   1.000
_cell.length_c   1.000
_cell.angle_alpha   90.00
_cell.angle_beta   90.00
_cell.angle_gamma   90.00
#
_symmetry.space_group_name_H-M   'P 1'
#
loop_
_entity.id
_entity.type
_entity.pdbx_description
1 polymer ?
#
loop_
_entity_poly.entity_id
_entity_poly.type
_entity_poly.pdbx_seq_one_letter_code
_entity_poly.pdbx_strand_id
1 'polypeptide(L)'
;MITAKGRPLGRWLAGKLMAEMGLVSRQPSRHKYKRETPEHADIPNHLGRQFAVTEPNQVWCGDVTFVRTSNGWAYLAVVIDLFAHKPIGWAMSSSSDSALTKRHSRWLMNQGEDHRV
;
A
#
# COMPACT_ATOMS: atom_id res chain seq x y z
N MET A 1 3.77 -12.93 30.31
CA MET A 1 3.80 -14.35 30.77
C MET A 1 2.97 -15.17 29.79
N ILE A 2 3.58 -16.06 28.99
CA ILE A 2 2.92 -16.76 27.86
C ILE A 2 2.41 -18.14 28.31
N THR A 3 1.59 -18.21 29.35
CA THR A 3 0.73 -19.39 29.56
C THR A 3 -0.58 -18.97 30.22
N ALA A 4 -1.71 -19.49 29.71
CA ALA A 4 -3.01 -19.35 30.35
C ALA A 4 -3.09 -20.02 31.74
N LYS A 5 -2.09 -20.86 32.08
CA LYS A 5 -1.99 -21.60 33.34
C LYS A 5 -1.01 -20.97 34.36
N GLY A 6 -0.52 -19.75 34.11
CA GLY A 6 0.31 -19.01 35.08
C GLY A 6 1.71 -19.59 35.34
N ARG A 7 2.16 -20.58 34.58
CA ARG A 7 3.52 -21.14 34.74
C ARG A 7 4.56 -20.22 34.10
N PRO A 8 5.66 -19.89 34.80
CA PRO A 8 6.77 -19.18 34.20
C PRO A 8 7.41 -20.04 33.11
N LEU A 9 7.20 -19.65 31.85
CA LEU A 9 7.82 -20.28 30.70
C LEU A 9 8.78 -19.30 30.04
N GLY A 10 10.07 -19.48 30.32
CA GLY A 10 11.14 -18.76 29.64
C GLY A 10 11.46 -19.38 28.27
N ARG A 11 12.16 -18.62 27.41
CA ARG A 11 12.58 -19.08 26.08
C ARG A 11 13.35 -20.41 26.13
N TRP A 12 14.24 -20.56 27.12
CA TRP A 12 15.04 -21.77 27.31
C TRP A 12 14.17 -23.02 27.57
N LEU A 13 13.22 -22.92 28.50
CA LEU A 13 12.33 -24.04 28.84
C LEU A 13 11.39 -24.40 27.68
N ALA A 14 10.89 -23.39 26.95
CA ALA A 14 10.12 -23.61 25.74
C ALA A 14 10.93 -24.38 24.68
N GLY A 15 12.19 -23.97 24.43
CA GLY A 15 13.08 -24.65 23.49
C GLY A 15 13.39 -26.10 23.89
N LYS A 16 13.66 -26.35 25.17
CA LYS A 16 13.89 -27.71 25.70
C LYS A 16 12.69 -28.62 25.47
N LEU A 17 11.49 -28.15 25.83
CA LEU A 17 10.25 -28.90 25.65
C LEU A 17 9.93 -29.15 24.17
N MET A 18 10.18 -28.15 23.30
CA MET A 18 10.04 -28.34 21.86
C MET A 18 10.98 -29.43 21.34
N ALA A 19 12.23 -29.48 21.80
CA ALA A 19 13.19 -30.52 21.42
C ALA A 19 12.77 -31.91 21.91
N GLU A 20 12.33 -32.04 23.16
CA GLU A 20 11.82 -33.31 23.74
C GLU A 20 10.61 -33.86 22.96
N MET A 21 9.75 -32.96 22.45
CA MET A 21 8.57 -33.32 21.67
C MET A 21 8.81 -33.39 20.15
N GLY A 22 10.05 -33.17 19.68
CA GLY A 22 10.36 -33.13 18.24
C GLY A 22 9.65 -32.01 17.47
N LEU A 23 9.26 -30.92 18.15
CA LEU A 23 8.55 -29.79 17.57
C LEU A 23 9.53 -28.73 17.04
N VAL A 24 9.23 -28.20 15.86
CA VAL A 24 10.00 -27.11 15.24
C VAL A 24 9.07 -25.94 14.98
N SER A 25 9.51 -24.72 15.30
CA SER A 25 8.76 -23.50 14.95
C SER A 25 8.75 -23.34 13.43
N ARG A 26 7.56 -23.43 12.82
CA ARG A 26 7.37 -23.08 11.41
C ARG A 26 6.63 -21.75 11.37
N GLN A 27 7.34 -20.72 10.91
CA GLN A 27 6.67 -19.47 10.54
C GLN A 27 5.86 -19.71 9.26
N PRO A 28 4.64 -19.15 9.14
CA PRO A 28 3.93 -19.14 7.86
C PRO A 28 4.85 -18.59 6.79
N SER A 29 4.94 -19.27 5.64
CA SER A 29 5.68 -18.72 4.50
C SER A 29 5.06 -17.36 4.14
N ARG A 30 5.89 -16.38 3.78
CA ARG A 30 5.41 -15.14 3.19
C ARG A 30 4.51 -15.47 1.99
N HIS A 31 3.37 -14.81 1.92
CA HIS A 31 2.47 -14.90 0.77
C HIS A 31 3.25 -14.54 -0.50
N LYS A 32 3.27 -15.45 -1.47
CA LYS A 32 3.88 -15.19 -2.78
C LYS A 32 2.77 -14.71 -3.69
N TYR A 33 2.78 -13.43 -4.04
CA TYR A 33 1.92 -12.90 -5.10
C TYR A 33 2.25 -13.62 -6.41
N LYS A 34 1.23 -14.10 -7.11
CA LYS A 34 1.37 -14.66 -8.45
C LYS A 34 1.97 -13.56 -9.34
N ARG A 35 3.04 -13.85 -10.07
CA ARG A 35 3.49 -12.95 -11.14
C ARG A 35 2.38 -12.97 -12.20
N GLU A 36 1.72 -11.83 -12.38
CA GLU A 36 0.73 -11.70 -13.44
C GLU A 36 1.36 -11.97 -14.82
N THR A 37 0.58 -12.69 -15.62
CA THR A 37 0.72 -12.97 -17.06
C THR A 37 0.78 -11.68 -17.89
N PRO A 38 1.19 -11.72 -19.17
CA PRO A 38 1.74 -10.55 -19.87
C PRO A 38 0.77 -9.39 -19.94
N GLU A 39 1.34 -8.20 -20.07
CA GLU A 39 0.63 -6.92 -20.22
C GLU A 39 -0.54 -7.04 -21.20
N HIS A 40 -1.64 -6.34 -20.92
CA HIS A 40 -2.79 -6.31 -21.81
C HIS A 40 -2.34 -5.84 -23.20
N ALA A 41 -2.52 -6.68 -24.22
CA ALA A 41 -2.04 -6.42 -25.58
C ALA A 41 -2.61 -5.13 -26.19
N ASP A 42 -3.80 -4.72 -25.75
CA ASP A 42 -4.56 -3.61 -26.34
C ASP A 42 -4.21 -2.24 -25.74
N ILE A 43 -3.42 -2.18 -24.65
CA ILE A 43 -3.06 -0.93 -23.98
C ILE A 43 -1.54 -0.90 -23.77
N PRO A 44 -0.80 -0.06 -24.52
CA PRO A 44 0.64 0.02 -24.37
C PRO A 44 1.02 0.51 -22.97
N ASN A 45 1.91 -0.24 -22.30
CA ASN A 45 2.48 0.19 -21.03
C ASN A 45 3.55 1.28 -21.28
N HIS A 46 3.13 2.54 -21.25
CA HIS A 46 4.03 3.68 -21.45
C HIS A 46 5.11 3.82 -20.37
N LEU A 47 4.85 3.31 -19.15
CA LEU A 47 5.79 3.42 -18.03
C LEU A 47 6.80 2.27 -17.99
N GLY A 48 6.42 1.06 -18.42
CA GLY A 48 7.33 -0.10 -18.43
C GLY A 48 7.93 -0.44 -17.05
N ARG A 49 7.24 -0.11 -15.94
CA ARG A 49 7.76 -0.20 -14.56
C ARG A 49 9.03 0.63 -14.30
N GLN A 50 9.27 1.67 -15.09
CA GLN A 50 10.37 2.62 -14.89
C GLN A 50 9.96 3.66 -13.83
N PHE A 51 10.11 3.30 -12.57
CA PHE A 51 9.77 4.20 -11.44
C PHE A 51 10.90 5.19 -11.10
N ALA A 52 12.08 5.05 -11.71
CA ALA A 52 13.22 5.94 -11.52
C ALA A 52 13.16 7.10 -12.53
N VAL A 53 12.37 8.11 -12.18
CA VAL A 53 12.17 9.34 -12.99
C VAL A 53 13.30 10.32 -12.70
N THR A 54 13.73 11.11 -13.70
CA THR A 54 14.89 12.01 -13.57
C THR A 54 14.52 13.44 -13.16
N GLU A 55 13.28 13.88 -13.40
CA GLU A 55 12.83 15.24 -13.11
C GLU A 55 11.42 15.27 -12.50
N PRO A 56 11.08 16.30 -11.69
CA PRO A 56 9.72 16.49 -11.19
C PRO A 56 8.69 16.61 -12.31
N ASN A 57 7.44 16.24 -12.02
CA ASN A 57 6.28 16.42 -12.91
C ASN A 57 6.32 15.68 -14.25
N GLN A 58 7.17 14.66 -14.42
CA GLN A 58 7.20 13.84 -15.63
C GLN A 58 6.25 12.65 -15.55
N VAL A 59 6.18 11.98 -14.40
CA VAL A 59 5.30 10.83 -14.18
C VAL A 59 4.64 10.92 -12.82
N TRP A 60 3.31 10.80 -12.82
CA TRP A 60 2.49 10.82 -11.62
C TRP A 60 1.84 9.47 -11.39
N CYS A 61 1.79 9.04 -10.13
CA CYS A 61 1.12 7.82 -9.72
C CYS A 61 -0.07 8.17 -8.84
N GLY A 62 -1.26 7.74 -9.24
CA GLY A 62 -2.48 7.88 -8.46
C GLY A 62 -2.87 6.57 -7.80
N ASP A 63 -3.28 6.62 -6.54
CA ASP A 63 -3.88 5.47 -5.84
C ASP A 63 -5.16 5.91 -5.10
N VAL A 64 -6.09 4.97 -4.95
CA VAL A 64 -7.30 5.14 -4.14
C VAL A 64 -7.29 4.10 -3.03
N THR A 65 -7.16 4.57 -1.80
CA THR A 65 -7.12 3.73 -0.61
C THR A 65 -8.24 4.08 0.35
N PHE A 66 -8.44 3.25 1.37
CA PHE A 66 -9.42 3.50 2.43
C PHE A 66 -8.73 3.56 3.80
N VAL A 67 -9.11 4.55 4.60
CA VAL A 67 -8.56 4.82 5.93
C VAL A 67 -9.66 4.62 6.96
N ARG A 68 -9.38 3.87 8.01
CA ARG A 68 -10.31 3.68 9.12
C ARG A 68 -10.32 4.92 10.01
N THR A 69 -11.49 5.50 10.23
CA THR A 69 -11.71 6.62 11.15
C THR A 69 -12.61 6.20 12.31
N SER A 70 -12.71 7.03 13.35
CA SER A 70 -13.64 6.80 14.47
C SER A 70 -15.10 6.69 14.02
N ASN A 71 -15.46 7.38 12.94
CA ASN A 71 -16.83 7.52 12.46
C ASN A 71 -17.14 6.60 11.27
N GLY A 72 -16.20 5.76 10.82
CA GLY A 72 -16.42 4.86 9.69
C GLY A 72 -15.18 4.63 8.84
N TRP A 73 -15.40 4.38 7.55
CA TRP A 73 -14.35 4.32 6.54
C TRP A 73 -14.34 5.62 5.74
N ALA A 74 -13.15 6.17 5.49
CA ALA A 74 -12.95 7.28 4.56
C ALA A 74 -12.14 6.78 3.36
N TYR A 75 -12.55 7.15 2.16
CA TYR A 75 -11.84 6.86 0.93
C TYR A 75 -10.96 8.05 0.58
N LEU A 76 -9.67 7.79 0.34
CA LEU A 76 -8.63 8.76 0.02
C LEU A 76 -8.11 8.45 -1.39
N ALA A 77 -8.28 9.39 -2.31
CA ALA A 77 -7.61 9.40 -3.60
C ALA A 77 -6.40 10.34 -3.51
N VAL A 78 -5.21 9.85 -3.83
CA VAL A 78 -3.96 10.63 -3.76
C VAL A 78 -3.18 10.46 -5.06
N VAL A 79 -2.54 11.53 -5.51
CA VAL A 79 -1.52 11.49 -6.56
C VAL A 79 -0.18 11.92 -5.99
N ILE A 80 0.83 11.14 -6.34
CA ILE A 80 2.21 11.30 -5.92
C ILE A 80 3.05 11.55 -7.17
N ASP A 81 3.96 12.53 -7.08
CA ASP A 81 5.03 12.70 -8.06
C ASP A 81 6.09 11.60 -7.84
N LEU A 82 6.35 10.80 -8.87
CA LEU A 82 7.28 9.68 -8.79
C LEU A 82 8.74 10.13 -8.63
N PHE A 83 9.09 11.36 -9.02
CA PHE A 83 10.45 11.85 -8.83
C PHE A 83 10.76 12.08 -7.34
N ALA A 84 9.91 12.84 -6.65
CA ALA A 84 10.15 13.24 -5.27
C ALA A 84 9.48 12.34 -4.23
N HIS A 85 8.62 11.39 -4.66
CA HIS A 85 7.69 10.64 -3.82
C HIS A 85 6.84 11.55 -2.90
N LYS A 86 6.46 12.72 -3.42
CA LYS A 86 5.66 13.70 -2.68
C LYS A 86 4.22 13.69 -3.17
N PRO A 87 3.22 13.70 -2.27
CA PRO A 87 1.84 13.94 -2.64
C PRO A 87 1.71 15.33 -3.25
N ILE A 88 1.23 15.39 -4.49
CA ILE A 88 0.97 16.68 -5.17
C ILE A 88 -0.49 17.08 -5.05
N GLY A 89 -1.42 16.11 -4.90
CA GLY A 89 -2.84 16.40 -4.72
C GLY A 89 -3.59 15.21 -4.12
N TRP A 90 -4.69 15.49 -3.43
CA TRP A 90 -5.52 14.48 -2.80
C TRP A 90 -6.99 14.92 -2.69
N ALA A 91 -7.89 13.95 -2.58
CA ALA A 91 -9.30 14.16 -2.29
C ALA A 91 -9.80 13.06 -1.36
N MET A 92 -10.71 13.40 -0.43
CA MET A 92 -11.32 12.43 0.48
C MET A 92 -12.84 12.45 0.42
N SER A 93 -13.46 11.28 0.65
CA SER A 93 -14.91 11.15 0.80
C SER A 93 -15.27 10.05 1.79
N SER A 94 -16.44 10.14 2.41
CA SER A 94 -17.02 9.07 3.23
C SER A 94 -17.63 7.93 2.41
N SER A 95 -17.68 8.06 1.08
CA SER A 95 -18.24 7.05 0.16
C SER A 95 -17.28 6.77 -1.01
N SER A 96 -17.22 5.51 -1.45
CA SER A 96 -16.48 5.09 -2.64
C SER A 96 -17.28 5.44 -3.90
N ASP A 97 -17.30 6.71 -4.26
CA ASP A 97 -17.99 7.20 -5.44
C ASP A 97 -16.99 7.50 -6.58
N SER A 98 -17.40 7.18 -7.82
CA SER A 98 -16.72 7.61 -9.04
C SER A 98 -16.52 9.13 -9.11
N ALA A 99 -17.37 9.91 -8.42
CA ALA A 99 -17.20 11.35 -8.27
C ALA A 99 -15.90 11.73 -7.53
N LEU A 100 -15.40 10.90 -6.61
CA LEU A 100 -14.12 11.13 -5.93
C LEU A 100 -12.96 11.05 -6.93
N THR A 101 -12.91 9.96 -7.70
CA THR A 101 -11.91 9.77 -8.76
C THR A 101 -12.00 10.86 -9.81
N LYS A 102 -13.21 11.22 -10.28
CA LYS A 102 -13.41 12.29 -11.27
C LYS A 102 -12.97 13.67 -10.77
N ARG A 103 -13.26 14.03 -9.52
CA ARG A 103 -12.79 15.30 -8.93
C ARG A 103 -11.28 15.37 -8.88
N HIS A 104 -10.65 14.25 -8.53
CA HIS A 104 -9.21 14.14 -8.46
C HIS A 104 -8.54 14.18 -9.85
N SER A 105 -9.06 13.43 -10.83
CA SER A 105 -8.58 13.49 -12.22
C SER A 105 -8.79 14.86 -12.88
N ARG A 106 -9.89 15.55 -12.55
CA ARG A 106 -10.15 16.93 -13.01
C ARG A 106 -9.17 17.93 -12.41
N TRP A 107 -8.82 17.76 -11.14
CA TRP A 107 -7.79 18.57 -10.49
C TRP A 107 -6.44 18.39 -11.18
N LEU A 108 -6.04 17.15 -11.51
CA LEU A 108 -4.80 16.86 -12.25
C LEU A 108 -4.76 17.50 -13.65
N MET A 109 -5.87 17.48 -14.39
CA MET A 109 -5.92 18.06 -15.73
C MET A 109 -5.89 19.59 -15.75
N ASN A 110 -6.25 20.24 -14.64
CA ASN A 110 -6.26 21.70 -14.53
C ASN A 110 -4.95 22.28 -13.95
N GLN A 111 -4.02 21.45 -13.47
CA GLN A 111 -2.78 21.85 -12.78
C GLN A 111 -1.57 22.05 -13.72
N GLY A 112 -1.81 22.51 -14.95
CA GLY A 112 -0.75 23.07 -15.80
C GLY A 112 -0.32 24.48 -15.38
N GLU A 113 -1.05 25.10 -14.45
CA GLU A 113 -0.77 26.45 -13.94
C GLU A 113 -0.94 26.47 -12.42
N ASP A 114 0.12 26.88 -11.72
CA ASP A 114 0.16 27.23 -10.29
C ASP A 114 0.58 26.12 -9.31
N HIS A 115 1.89 25.89 -9.30
CA HIS A 115 2.61 25.40 -8.14
C HIS A 115 2.41 26.34 -6.95
N ARG A 116 1.66 25.91 -5.93
CA ARG A 116 1.93 26.31 -4.53
C ARG A 116 1.28 25.38 -3.51
N VAL A 117 2.07 25.20 -2.45
CA VAL A 117 1.81 24.58 -1.15
C VAL A 117 0.64 25.26 -0.44
#